data_AF-A0A927Y9V3-F1
#
_entry.id   AF-A0A927Y9V3-F1
#
_cell.length_a   1.000
_cell.length_b   1.000
_cell.length_c   1.000
_cell.angle_alpha   90.00
_cell.angle_beta   90.00
_cell.angle_gamma   90.00
#
_symmetry.space_group_name_H-M   'P 1'
#
loop_
_entity.id
_entity.type
_entity.pdbx_description
1 polymer ?
#
loop_
_entity_poly.entity_id
_entity_poly.type
_entity_poly.pdbx_seq_one_letter_code
_entity_poly.pdbx_strand_id
1 'polypeptide(L)'
;YLDLLLLHQPFADYYGAWRALEEYYEAGKIRAIGISNFYPDRMIDIATFARIKPMINQVEIHPYHQQEESKNWHDKYGIQMEAWAPFGEGRGDMFTDPMLSEIGAKYGKTVAQVILRWHLQRGIVIIPKSVHYERMVENFNVFDFELSAEDMEKIATLDKKQSAFFSHYDPNMVEWFGKMVEERKKQHDCTKEEKNW
;
A
#
# COMPACT_ATOMS: atom_id res chain seq x y z
N TYR A 1 14.44 -19.17 -3.69
CA TYR A 1 14.58 -17.70 -3.82
C TYR A 1 13.28 -17.06 -3.32
N LEU A 2 13.29 -15.76 -3.05
CA LEU A 2 12.07 -14.95 -2.86
C LEU A 2 11.85 -14.09 -4.10
N ASP A 3 10.60 -13.90 -4.52
CA ASP A 3 10.28 -13.03 -5.66
C ASP A 3 10.50 -11.55 -5.30
N LEU A 4 10.08 -11.13 -4.12
CA LEU A 4 10.17 -9.76 -3.64
C LEU A 4 10.48 -9.74 -2.13
N LEU A 5 11.40 -8.85 -1.71
CA LEU A 5 11.61 -8.54 -0.30
C LEU A 5 11.58 -7.03 -0.08
N LEU A 6 10.84 -6.58 0.95
CA LEU A 6 10.64 -5.18 1.26
C LEU A 6 11.28 -4.77 2.58
N LEU A 7 11.92 -3.60 2.63
CA LEU A 7 12.12 -2.89 3.90
C LEU A 7 10.78 -2.34 4.37
N HIS A 8 10.26 -2.87 5.48
CA HIS A 8 8.88 -2.62 5.88
C HIS A 8 8.61 -1.17 6.31
N GLN A 9 9.58 -0.50 6.93
CA GLN A 9 9.42 0.81 7.56
C GLN A 9 10.62 1.73 7.30
N PRO A 10 10.43 3.06 7.19
CA PRO A 10 11.49 4.03 6.90
C PRO A 10 12.26 4.47 8.16
N PHE A 11 12.57 3.54 9.06
CA PHE A 11 13.18 3.84 10.37
C PHE A 11 14.55 3.16 10.53
N ALA A 12 15.38 3.73 11.41
CA ALA A 12 16.74 3.27 11.73
C ALA A 12 17.68 3.24 10.50
N ASP A 13 18.67 2.34 10.50
CA ASP A 13 19.67 2.22 9.43
C ASP A 13 19.11 1.48 8.21
N TYR A 14 18.13 2.09 7.54
CA TYR A 14 17.57 1.53 6.31
C TYR A 14 18.60 1.46 5.18
N TYR A 15 19.62 2.32 5.16
CA TYR A 15 20.71 2.24 4.18
C TYR A 15 21.58 1.00 4.38
N GLY A 16 21.91 0.65 5.63
CA GLY A 16 22.61 -0.60 5.96
C GLY A 16 21.80 -1.83 5.57
N ALA A 17 20.50 -1.83 5.90
CA ALA A 17 19.61 -2.89 5.49
C ALA A 17 19.47 -2.98 3.96
N TRP A 18 19.41 -1.84 3.25
CA TRP A 18 19.32 -1.78 1.80
C TRP A 18 20.55 -2.37 1.12
N ARG A 19 21.77 -2.04 1.58
CA ARG A 19 23.00 -2.63 1.04
C ARG A 19 23.00 -4.15 1.14
N ALA A 20 22.47 -4.71 2.24
CA ALA A 20 22.31 -6.16 2.34
C ALA A 20 21.30 -6.69 1.31
N LEU A 21 20.16 -6.02 1.09
CA LEU A 21 19.20 -6.40 0.05
C LEU A 21 19.83 -6.38 -1.35
N GLU A 22 20.67 -5.37 -1.66
CA GLU A 22 21.42 -5.29 -2.91
C GLU A 22 22.33 -6.52 -3.10
N GLU A 23 23.09 -6.91 -2.08
CA GLU A 23 23.94 -8.12 -2.11
C GLU A 23 23.11 -9.40 -2.32
N TYR A 24 21.96 -9.53 -1.65
CA TYR A 24 21.07 -10.70 -1.82
C TYR A 24 20.44 -10.76 -3.22
N TYR A 25 20.11 -9.61 -3.79
CA TYR A 25 19.60 -9.51 -5.16
C TYR A 25 20.68 -9.91 -6.18
N GLU A 26 21.90 -9.36 -6.07
CA GLU A 26 23.00 -9.68 -6.98
C GLU A 26 23.44 -11.15 -6.87
N ALA A 27 23.33 -11.74 -5.68
CA ALA A 27 23.57 -13.16 -5.46
C ALA A 27 22.43 -14.07 -6.00
N GLY A 28 21.38 -13.52 -6.61
CA GLY A 28 20.25 -14.27 -7.16
C GLY A 28 19.35 -14.94 -6.12
N LYS A 29 19.46 -14.54 -4.84
CA LYS A 29 18.65 -15.11 -3.74
C LYS A 29 17.26 -14.46 -3.67
N ILE A 30 17.15 -13.21 -4.11
CA ILE A 30 15.93 -12.41 -4.17
C ILE A 30 15.78 -11.85 -5.60
N ARG A 31 14.61 -11.98 -6.21
CA ARG A 31 14.39 -11.54 -7.60
C ARG A 31 14.07 -10.06 -7.75
N ALA A 32 13.55 -9.41 -6.71
CA ALA A 32 13.29 -7.98 -6.65
C ALA A 32 13.40 -7.46 -5.21
N ILE A 33 13.87 -6.22 -5.06
CA ILE A 33 14.01 -5.55 -3.76
C ILE A 33 13.23 -4.24 -3.79
N GLY A 34 12.55 -3.95 -2.68
CA GLY A 34 11.69 -2.79 -2.57
C GLY A 34 11.56 -2.26 -1.16
N ILE A 35 10.74 -1.24 -1.01
CA ILE A 35 10.51 -0.53 0.24
C ILE A 35 9.01 -0.52 0.56
N SER A 36 8.65 -0.16 1.78
CA SER A 36 7.26 0.00 2.21
C SER A 36 7.16 1.16 3.18
N ASN A 37 6.10 1.97 3.02
CA ASN A 37 5.84 3.18 3.82
C ASN A 37 6.88 4.30 3.65
N PHE A 38 7.63 4.30 2.54
CA PHE A 38 8.56 5.39 2.22
C PHE A 38 7.79 6.45 1.42
N TYR A 39 7.48 7.57 2.04
CA TYR A 39 6.89 8.72 1.36
C TYR A 39 7.90 9.38 0.39
N PRO A 40 7.48 10.33 -0.48
CA PRO A 40 8.30 10.80 -1.59
C PRO A 40 9.70 11.29 -1.20
N ASP A 41 9.87 11.97 -0.07
CA ASP A 41 11.18 12.40 0.41
C ASP A 41 12.14 11.22 0.65
N ARG A 42 11.71 10.21 1.41
CA ARG A 42 12.51 9.03 1.74
C ARG A 42 12.67 8.08 0.56
N MET A 43 11.64 7.95 -0.27
CA MET A 43 11.70 7.18 -1.51
C MET A 43 12.73 7.78 -2.46
N ILE A 44 12.71 9.10 -2.67
CA ILE A 44 13.67 9.79 -3.55
C ILE A 44 15.08 9.68 -2.99
N ASP A 45 15.26 9.85 -1.68
CA ASP A 45 16.55 9.67 -1.00
C ASP A 45 17.18 8.33 -1.35
N ILE A 46 16.54 7.21 -0.98
CA ILE A 46 17.09 5.88 -1.24
C ILE A 46 17.21 5.58 -2.74
N ALA A 47 16.27 6.03 -3.57
CA ALA A 47 16.32 5.85 -5.02
C ALA A 47 17.49 6.59 -5.69
N THR A 48 17.96 7.68 -5.09
CA THR A 48 19.03 8.53 -5.61
C THR A 48 20.41 8.02 -5.21
N PHE A 49 20.55 7.54 -3.97
CA PHE A 49 21.87 7.22 -3.39
C PHE A 49 22.18 5.72 -3.28
N ALA A 50 21.21 4.84 -3.47
CA ALA A 50 21.45 3.40 -3.57
C ALA A 50 22.12 3.00 -4.90
N ARG A 51 22.83 1.87 -4.92
CA ARG A 51 23.35 1.29 -6.18
C ARG A 51 22.22 0.73 -7.03
N ILE A 52 21.26 0.06 -6.37
CA ILE A 52 20.07 -0.49 -7.00
C ILE A 52 18.88 0.27 -6.44
N LYS A 53 18.21 1.02 -7.31
CA LYS A 53 16.97 1.72 -7.00
C LYS A 53 15.87 0.71 -6.59
N PRO A 54 15.04 1.02 -5.57
CA PRO A 54 13.89 0.19 -5.24
C PRO A 54 12.99 -0.03 -6.45
N MET A 55 12.55 -1.28 -6.65
CA MET A 55 11.68 -1.63 -7.78
C MET A 55 10.21 -1.38 -7.48
N ILE A 56 9.86 -1.42 -6.19
CA ILE A 56 8.49 -1.27 -5.70
C ILE A 56 8.50 -0.51 -4.38
N ASN A 57 7.43 0.23 -4.13
CA ASN A 57 7.13 0.83 -2.84
C ASN A 57 5.68 0.52 -2.46
N GLN A 58 5.53 -0.24 -1.38
CA GLN A 58 4.22 -0.61 -0.85
C GLN A 58 3.74 0.48 0.14
N VAL A 59 2.65 1.17 -0.17
CA VAL A 59 2.13 2.28 0.66
C VAL A 59 0.61 2.19 0.82
N GLU A 60 0.07 2.92 1.79
CA GLU A 60 -1.37 3.00 2.00
C GLU A 60 -2.01 3.77 0.86
N ILE A 61 -2.93 3.13 0.15
CA ILE A 61 -3.69 3.76 -0.92
C ILE A 61 -5.10 3.24 -0.87
N HIS A 62 -6.08 4.13 -0.84
CA HIS A 62 -7.50 3.83 -0.96
C HIS A 62 -8.25 5.10 -1.41
N PRO A 63 -9.55 5.06 -1.79
CA PRO A 63 -10.29 6.24 -2.26
C PRO A 63 -10.20 7.50 -1.38
N TYR A 64 -10.09 7.36 -0.05
CA TYR A 64 -9.90 8.50 0.87
C TYR A 64 -8.44 8.95 1.10
N HIS A 65 -7.46 8.21 0.58
CA HIS A 65 -6.03 8.51 0.67
C HIS A 65 -5.34 8.08 -0.63
N GLN A 66 -5.50 8.89 -1.68
CA GLN A 66 -5.24 8.42 -3.05
C GLN A 66 -3.78 8.48 -3.48
N GLN A 67 -2.94 9.20 -2.75
CA GLN A 67 -1.49 9.31 -3.01
C GLN A 67 -1.14 9.87 -4.39
N GLU A 68 -1.92 10.80 -4.95
CA GLU A 68 -1.73 11.27 -6.33
C GLU A 68 -0.38 11.97 -6.55
N GLU A 69 0.05 12.85 -5.64
CA GLU A 69 1.37 13.47 -5.71
C GLU A 69 2.48 12.42 -5.59
N SER A 70 2.33 11.49 -4.65
CA SER A 70 3.29 10.39 -4.46
C SER A 70 3.39 9.54 -5.72
N LYS A 71 2.27 9.23 -6.38
CA LYS A 71 2.24 8.49 -7.64
C LYS A 71 3.05 9.17 -8.75
N ASN A 72 2.93 10.48 -8.91
CA ASN A 72 3.74 11.21 -9.89
C ASN A 72 5.24 11.05 -9.65
N TRP A 73 5.67 11.02 -8.39
CA TRP A 73 7.07 10.76 -8.03
C TRP A 73 7.47 9.30 -8.28
N HIS A 74 6.62 8.34 -7.96
CA HIS A 74 6.86 6.92 -8.26
C HIS A 74 7.03 6.70 -9.76
N ASP A 75 6.13 7.23 -10.58
CA ASP A 75 6.19 7.13 -12.04
C ASP A 75 7.46 7.80 -12.59
N LYS A 76 7.80 9.00 -12.11
CA LYS A 76 9.04 9.72 -12.50
C LYS A 76 10.31 8.91 -12.22
N TYR A 77 10.35 8.21 -11.08
CA TYR A 77 11.49 7.37 -10.72
C TYR A 77 11.36 5.94 -11.24
N GLY A 78 10.29 5.55 -11.92
CA GLY A 78 10.06 4.18 -12.38
C GLY A 78 10.05 3.17 -11.22
N ILE A 79 9.38 3.51 -10.13
CA ILE A 79 9.18 2.67 -8.94
C ILE A 79 7.72 2.25 -8.92
N GLN A 80 7.43 0.95 -8.95
CA GLN A 80 6.05 0.47 -8.95
C GLN A 80 5.37 0.77 -7.61
N MET A 81 4.18 1.36 -7.62
CA MET A 81 3.36 1.48 -6.42
C MET A 81 2.59 0.19 -6.16
N GLU A 82 2.55 -0.23 -4.91
CA GLU A 82 1.70 -1.31 -4.41
C GLU A 82 0.83 -0.80 -3.26
N ALA A 83 -0.49 -0.97 -3.35
CA ALA A 83 -1.43 -0.53 -2.34
C ALA A 83 -1.59 -1.61 -1.27
N TRP A 84 -1.18 -1.29 -0.05
CA TRP A 84 -1.69 -1.96 1.15
C TRP A 84 -2.94 -1.22 1.66
N ALA A 85 -3.80 -1.96 2.39
CA ALA A 85 -5.14 -1.52 2.79
C ALA A 85 -5.95 -0.83 1.67
N PRO A 86 -6.16 -1.47 0.51
CA PRO A 86 -6.93 -0.89 -0.61
C PRO A 86 -8.37 -0.49 -0.21
N PHE A 87 -8.89 -1.06 0.89
CA PHE A 87 -10.21 -0.75 1.45
C PHE A 87 -10.15 0.09 2.74
N GLY A 88 -8.98 0.61 3.13
CA GLY A 88 -8.79 1.26 4.44
C GLY A 88 -9.15 0.36 5.62
N GLU A 89 -9.01 -0.97 5.46
CA GLU A 89 -9.52 -2.00 6.40
C GLU A 89 -11.01 -1.87 6.76
N GLY A 90 -11.82 -1.26 5.88
CA GLY A 90 -13.23 -1.00 6.11
C GLY A 90 -13.51 0.23 6.98
N ARG A 91 -12.49 1.00 7.34
CA ARG A 91 -12.64 2.26 8.08
C ARG A 91 -13.27 3.34 7.20
N GLY A 92 -14.00 4.26 7.84
CA GLY A 92 -14.61 5.40 7.17
C GLY A 92 -15.82 5.08 6.29
N ASP A 93 -16.44 3.91 6.48
CA ASP A 93 -17.70 3.50 5.84
C ASP A 93 -17.67 3.49 4.29
N MET A 94 -16.47 3.29 3.73
CA MET A 94 -16.23 3.35 2.28
C MET A 94 -17.05 2.33 1.48
N PHE A 95 -17.31 1.15 2.05
CA PHE A 95 -18.16 0.13 1.41
C PHE A 95 -19.63 0.56 1.25
N THR A 96 -20.05 1.60 1.98
CA THR A 96 -21.40 2.19 1.93
C THR A 96 -21.41 3.60 1.38
N ASP A 97 -20.28 4.07 0.82
CA ASP A 97 -20.21 5.37 0.16
C ASP A 97 -21.23 5.42 -0.99
N PRO A 98 -22.16 6.40 -1.00
CA PRO A 98 -23.21 6.46 -2.01
C PRO A 98 -22.66 6.60 -3.43
N MET A 99 -21.56 7.31 -3.62
CA MET A 99 -20.98 7.51 -4.95
C MET A 99 -20.31 6.24 -5.46
N LEU A 100 -19.55 5.54 -4.62
CA LEU A 100 -18.98 4.24 -5.00
C LEU A 100 -20.07 3.20 -5.25
N SER A 101 -21.17 3.25 -4.50
CA SER A 101 -22.33 2.37 -4.67
C SER A 101 -23.05 2.64 -6.00
N GLU A 102 -23.23 3.90 -6.38
CA GLU A 102 -23.81 4.30 -7.66
C GLU A 102 -22.95 3.83 -8.84
N ILE A 103 -21.62 4.00 -8.76
CA ILE A 103 -20.68 3.47 -9.75
C ILE A 103 -20.78 1.94 -9.81
N GLY A 104 -20.83 1.26 -8.66
CA GLY A 104 -21.00 -0.20 -8.62
C GLY A 104 -22.28 -0.65 -9.33
N ALA A 105 -23.40 0.03 -9.08
CA ALA A 105 -24.70 -0.27 -9.70
C ALA A 105 -24.66 -0.14 -11.24
N LYS A 106 -23.96 0.88 -11.78
CA LYS A 106 -23.77 1.08 -13.23
C LYS A 106 -23.14 -0.15 -13.91
N TYR A 107 -22.25 -0.86 -13.22
CA TYR A 107 -21.52 -2.02 -13.75
C TYR A 107 -22.03 -3.36 -13.26
N GLY A 108 -23.03 -3.39 -12.36
CA GLY A 108 -23.43 -4.61 -11.67
C GLY A 108 -22.30 -5.20 -10.80
N LYS A 109 -21.48 -4.33 -10.21
CA LYS A 109 -20.31 -4.69 -9.41
C LYS A 109 -20.44 -4.18 -7.97
N THR A 110 -19.75 -4.82 -7.04
CA THR A 110 -19.70 -4.36 -5.65
C THR A 110 -18.77 -3.15 -5.51
N VAL A 111 -18.92 -2.40 -4.41
CA VAL A 111 -17.99 -1.30 -4.07
C VAL A 111 -16.55 -1.81 -3.96
N ALA A 112 -16.34 -3.01 -3.41
CA ALA A 112 -15.02 -3.63 -3.34
C ALA A 112 -14.40 -3.79 -4.75
N GLN A 113 -15.17 -4.32 -5.71
CA GLN A 113 -14.72 -4.48 -7.09
C GLN A 113 -14.43 -3.15 -7.77
N VAL A 114 -15.25 -2.11 -7.53
CA VAL A 114 -15.01 -0.74 -8.04
C VAL A 114 -13.68 -0.20 -7.54
N ILE A 115 -13.42 -0.32 -6.23
CA ILE A 115 -12.17 0.17 -5.61
C ILE A 115 -10.95 -0.56 -6.19
N LEU A 116 -11.00 -1.89 -6.30
CA LEU A 116 -9.91 -2.67 -6.86
C LEU A 116 -9.68 -2.33 -8.34
N ARG A 117 -10.75 -2.19 -9.13
CA ARG A 117 -10.64 -1.77 -10.53
C ARG A 117 -10.04 -0.37 -10.67
N TRP A 118 -10.43 0.56 -9.79
CA TRP A 118 -9.87 1.91 -9.75
C TRP A 118 -8.35 1.90 -9.53
N HIS A 119 -7.84 1.08 -8.60
CA HIS A 119 -6.38 0.91 -8.45
C HIS A 119 -5.71 0.36 -9.70
N LEU A 120 -6.27 -0.70 -10.29
CA LEU A 120 -5.70 -1.35 -11.47
C LEU A 120 -5.62 -0.39 -12.67
N GLN A 121 -6.66 0.43 -12.88
CA GLN A 121 -6.66 1.46 -13.94
C GLN A 121 -5.66 2.59 -13.69
N ARG A 122 -5.23 2.80 -12.44
CA ARG A 122 -4.13 3.73 -12.10
C ARG A 122 -2.75 3.09 -12.24
N GLY A 123 -2.67 1.82 -12.66
CA GLY A 123 -1.41 1.07 -12.76
C GLY A 123 -0.80 0.73 -11.41
N ILE A 124 -1.63 0.60 -10.37
CA ILE A 124 -1.21 0.30 -9.00
C ILE A 124 -1.42 -1.19 -8.72
N VAL A 125 -0.38 -1.87 -8.22
CA VAL A 125 -0.50 -3.26 -7.74
C VAL A 125 -1.32 -3.27 -6.45
N ILE A 126 -2.17 -4.27 -6.24
CA ILE A 126 -3.09 -4.34 -5.11
C ILE A 126 -3.01 -5.69 -4.40
N ILE A 127 -3.06 -5.66 -3.06
CA ILE A 127 -3.02 -6.86 -2.21
C ILE A 127 -4.20 -6.90 -1.23
N PRO A 128 -5.46 -7.01 -1.71
CA PRO A 128 -6.62 -7.07 -0.82
C PRO A 128 -6.62 -8.35 0.01
N LYS A 129 -6.89 -8.22 1.32
CA LYS A 129 -6.99 -9.36 2.24
C LYS A 129 -8.44 -9.80 2.40
N SER A 130 -8.66 -11.11 2.35
CA SER A 130 -9.91 -11.75 2.79
C SER A 130 -9.59 -13.08 3.48
N VAL A 131 -10.47 -13.53 4.37
CA VAL A 131 -10.49 -14.92 4.88
C VAL A 131 -11.69 -15.71 4.36
N HIS A 132 -12.62 -15.04 3.68
CA HIS A 132 -13.81 -15.64 3.09
C HIS A 132 -13.57 -15.90 1.61
N TYR A 133 -13.79 -17.14 1.19
CA TYR A 133 -13.53 -17.61 -0.17
C TYR A 133 -14.35 -16.82 -1.21
N GLU A 134 -15.62 -16.55 -0.90
CA GLU A 134 -16.54 -15.84 -1.78
C GLU A 134 -16.03 -14.43 -2.10
N ARG A 135 -15.47 -13.75 -1.09
CA ARG A 135 -14.83 -12.43 -1.27
C ARG A 135 -13.50 -12.51 -2.01
N MET A 136 -12.75 -13.61 -1.90
CA MET A 136 -11.54 -13.80 -2.71
C MET A 136 -11.90 -13.91 -4.19
N VAL A 137 -12.94 -14.68 -4.51
CA VAL A 137 -13.48 -14.81 -5.87
C VAL A 137 -14.02 -13.45 -6.37
N GLU A 138 -14.80 -12.75 -5.54
CA GLU A 138 -15.30 -11.41 -5.86
C GLU A 138 -14.17 -10.42 -6.17
N ASN A 139 -13.17 -10.34 -5.29
CA ASN A 139 -12.01 -9.44 -5.43
C ASN A 139 -11.18 -9.76 -6.67
N PHE A 140 -11.16 -11.01 -7.13
CA PHE A 140 -10.43 -11.41 -8.33
C PHE A 140 -11.21 -11.08 -9.62
N ASN A 141 -12.54 -11.03 -9.55
CA ASN A 141 -13.43 -10.76 -10.69
C ASN A 141 -13.57 -9.25 -11.00
N VAL A 142 -12.43 -8.61 -11.27
CA VAL A 142 -12.30 -7.16 -11.52
C VAL A 142 -11.69 -6.81 -12.89
N PHE A 143 -11.50 -7.81 -13.74
CA PHE A 143 -10.87 -7.66 -15.07
C PHE A 143 -11.87 -7.63 -16.23
N ASP A 144 -13.15 -7.88 -15.95
CA ASP A 144 -14.25 -8.00 -16.92
C ASP A 144 -15.06 -6.70 -17.10
N PHE A 145 -14.62 -5.60 -16.48
CA PHE A 145 -15.23 -4.28 -16.64
C PHE A 145 -14.17 -3.17 -16.57
N GLU A 146 -14.55 -1.96 -16.97
CA GLU A 146 -13.70 -0.78 -16.96
C GLU A 146 -14.50 0.45 -16.50
N LEU A 147 -13.94 1.19 -15.54
CA LEU A 147 -14.48 2.46 -15.06
C LEU A 147 -14.25 3.53 -16.13
N SER A 148 -15.28 4.32 -16.43
CA SER A 148 -15.14 5.41 -17.39
C SER A 148 -14.27 6.54 -16.83
N ALA A 149 -13.78 7.42 -17.71
CA ALA A 149 -13.05 8.62 -17.27
C ALA A 149 -13.85 9.45 -16.25
N GLU A 150 -15.16 9.60 -16.48
CA GLU A 150 -16.07 10.28 -15.54
C GLU A 150 -16.12 9.59 -14.16
N ASP A 151 -16.15 8.25 -14.11
CA ASP A 151 -16.15 7.53 -12.84
C ASP A 151 -14.81 7.69 -12.11
N MET A 152 -13.70 7.65 -12.85
CA MET A 152 -12.37 7.91 -12.30
C MET A 152 -12.26 9.33 -11.73
N GLU A 153 -12.80 10.33 -12.42
CA GLU A 153 -12.88 11.72 -11.94
C GLU A 153 -13.76 11.85 -10.70
N LYS A 154 -14.92 11.17 -10.66
CA LYS A 154 -15.77 11.12 -9.46
C LYS A 154 -15.01 10.56 -8.28
N ILE A 155 -14.37 9.39 -8.43
CA ILE A 155 -13.58 8.77 -7.37
C ILE A 155 -12.46 9.70 -6.89
N ALA A 156 -11.80 10.44 -7.79
CA ALA A 156 -10.76 11.40 -7.42
C ALA A 156 -11.23 12.48 -6.42
N THR A 157 -12.52 12.83 -6.41
CA THR A 157 -13.07 13.81 -5.47
C THR A 157 -13.21 13.30 -4.02
N LEU A 158 -13.05 11.99 -3.79
CA LEU A 158 -13.11 11.40 -2.45
C LEU A 158 -11.82 11.57 -1.65
N ASP A 159 -10.72 12.02 -2.26
CA ASP A 159 -9.43 12.07 -1.58
C ASP A 159 -9.45 13.05 -0.40
N LYS A 160 -9.31 12.51 0.82
CA LYS A 160 -9.21 13.30 2.05
C LYS A 160 -7.75 13.59 2.40
N LYS A 161 -6.79 12.98 1.69
CA LYS A 161 -5.34 13.11 1.93
C LYS A 161 -4.93 12.72 3.35
N GLN A 162 -5.69 11.83 3.98
CA GLN A 162 -5.45 11.37 5.36
C GLN A 162 -5.39 9.85 5.39
N SER A 163 -4.35 9.31 6.03
CA SER A 163 -4.25 7.90 6.36
C SER A 163 -5.45 7.49 7.22
N ALA A 164 -6.00 6.29 6.98
CA ALA A 164 -6.98 5.67 7.84
C ALA A 164 -6.37 5.17 9.17
N PHE A 165 -5.04 5.19 9.30
CA PHE A 165 -4.28 4.70 10.46
C PHE A 165 -3.51 5.84 11.11
N PHE A 166 -2.32 6.15 10.60
CA PHE A 166 -1.42 7.14 11.18
C PHE A 166 -0.42 7.67 10.16
N SER A 167 0.15 8.83 10.44
CA SER A 167 1.21 9.42 9.63
C SER A 167 2.59 8.96 10.12
N HIS A 168 3.45 8.47 9.22
CA HIS A 168 4.85 8.16 9.55
C HIS A 168 5.70 9.43 9.79
N TYR A 169 5.15 10.62 9.56
CA TYR A 169 5.78 11.89 9.89
C TYR A 169 5.36 12.45 11.25
N ASP A 170 4.34 11.90 11.91
CA ASP A 170 3.94 12.34 13.25
C ASP A 170 4.94 11.78 14.28
N PRO A 171 5.70 12.65 14.99
CA PRO A 171 6.68 12.19 15.98
C PRO A 171 6.07 11.32 17.08
N ASN A 172 4.82 11.58 17.47
CA ASN A 172 4.14 10.77 18.50
C ASN A 172 3.90 9.34 18.00
N MET A 173 3.59 9.19 16.72
CA MET A 173 3.38 7.88 16.11
C MET A 173 4.70 7.13 15.93
N VAL A 174 5.80 7.84 15.63
CA VAL A 174 7.14 7.25 15.61
C VAL A 174 7.56 6.77 16.99
N GLU A 175 7.33 7.55 18.05
CA GLU A 175 7.59 7.11 19.43
C GLU A 175 6.73 5.90 19.82
N TRP A 176 5.45 5.92 19.50
CA TRP A 176 4.54 4.79 19.73
C TRP A 176 5.02 3.53 19.00
N PHE A 177 5.40 3.65 17.72
CA PHE A 177 5.93 2.53 16.95
C PHE A 177 7.22 1.97 17.57
N GLY A 178 8.13 2.86 18.01
CA GLY A 178 9.34 2.47 18.73
C GLY A 178 9.06 1.69 20.01
N LYS A 179 8.10 2.15 20.82
CA LYS A 179 7.66 1.45 22.04
C LYS A 179 7.08 0.07 21.71
N MET A 180 6.21 -0.01 20.70
CA MET A 180 5.64 -1.28 20.24
C MET A 180 6.73 -2.26 19.80
N VAL A 181 7.76 -1.80 19.08
CA VAL A 181 8.90 -2.65 18.68
C VAL A 181 9.66 -3.18 19.91
N GLU A 182 9.93 -2.33 20.91
CA GLU A 182 10.62 -2.74 22.14
C GLU A 182 9.80 -3.72 23.00
N GLU A 183 8.48 -3.55 23.04
CA GLU A 183 7.57 -4.49 23.70
C GLU A 183 7.56 -5.84 22.99
N ARG A 184 7.42 -5.84 21.66
CA ARG A 184 7.39 -7.08 20.85
C ARG A 184 8.70 -7.85 20.87
N LYS A 185 9.85 -7.20 21.03
CA LYS A 185 11.14 -7.89 21.25
C LYS A 185 11.11 -8.82 22.47
N LYS A 186 10.27 -8.50 23.46
CA LYS A 186 10.12 -9.27 24.71
C LYS A 186 8.97 -10.28 24.65
N GLN A 187 8.09 -10.20 23.65
CA GLN A 187 6.95 -11.09 23.46
C GLN A 187 7.17 -12.02 22.27
N HIS A 188 7.58 -13.26 22.55
CA HIS A 188 7.88 -14.27 21.52
C HIS A 188 6.67 -15.10 21.05
N ASP A 189 5.46 -14.76 21.53
CA ASP A 189 4.23 -15.46 21.19
C ASP A 189 3.24 -14.50 20.51
N CYS A 190 3.20 -14.57 19.18
CA CYS A 190 2.33 -13.74 18.34
C CYS A 190 0.84 -14.08 18.49
N THR A 191 0.48 -15.21 19.12
CA THR A 191 -0.92 -15.58 19.37
C THR A 191 -1.52 -14.82 20.56
N LYS A 192 -0.67 -14.21 21.39
CA LYS A 192 -1.06 -13.40 22.55
C LYS A 192 -1.06 -11.90 22.27
N GLU A 193 -0.86 -11.49 21.01
CA GLU A 193 -0.97 -10.08 20.64
C GLU A 193 -2.44 -9.66 20.58
N GLU A 194 -2.85 -8.76 21.48
CA GLU A 194 -4.09 -8.02 21.31
C GLU A 194 -3.92 -7.03 20.14
N LYS A 195 -4.57 -7.35 19.02
CA LYS A 195 -4.61 -6.47 17.84
C LYS A 195 -5.67 -5.40 18.08
N ASN A 196 -5.29 -4.32 18.76
CA ASN A 196 -6.16 -3.18 19.05
C ASN A 196 -6.10 -2.13 17.94
N TRP A 197 -6.19 -2.56 16.68
CA TRP A 197 -6.37 -1.71 15.51
C TRP A 197 -7.58 -2.16 14.71
#